data_AF-A0AAD7IE34-F1
#
_entry.id   AF-A0AAD7IE34-F1
#
_cell.length_a   1.000
_cell.length_b   1.000
_cell.length_c   1.000
_cell.angle_alpha   90.00
_cell.angle_beta   90.00
_cell.angle_gamma   90.00
#
_symmetry.space_group_name_H-M   'P 1'
#
loop_
_entity.id
_entity.type
_entity.pdbx_description
1 polymer ?
#
loop_
_entity_poly.entity_id
_entity_poly.type
_entity_poly.pdbx_seq_one_letter_code
_entity_poly.pdbx_strand_id
1 'polypeptide(L)'
;MSGQYNAPYQQPQYGHHPQQQQYPSYGQPPQPPQGYYAPPGSYGPPQGSFAPPPQAFDQPPMHNSPPPHYQHPDTKYPDEKASHQPPPAAPGPQLQFITFKFSGVKKTIRDSRVTDPWGRTVLTIASTKKESTLHNMHGQVLAVVEWNHSLPRIRYRGVEVKSKDFLPLERKAMIRGMTHEGQTYGWRGSPDGMNVELTHAKLYHPSAPQKRLAYWHNEENVIHMEASPEVCENAGMLDMCLMAVFLMTCGTQLEEHGSGGPNFVLINAISALINAA
;
A
#
# COMPACT_ATOMS: atom_id res chain seq x y z
N MET A 1 35.64 19.52 -57.85
CA MET A 1 35.07 18.24 -58.33
C MET A 1 34.67 17.46 -57.09
N SER A 2 33.42 17.60 -56.63
CA SER A 2 32.28 16.68 -56.90
C SER A 2 32.46 15.32 -56.19
N GLY A 3 31.54 14.80 -55.38
CA GLY A 3 30.10 15.09 -55.36
C GLY A 3 29.39 14.69 -54.07
N GLN A 4 28.25 15.36 -53.89
CA GLN A 4 27.21 15.06 -52.91
C GLN A 4 26.35 13.91 -53.44
N TYR A 5 26.15 12.87 -52.63
CA TYR A 5 25.12 11.86 -52.86
C TYR A 5 23.88 12.25 -52.07
N ASN A 6 22.80 12.56 -52.79
CA ASN A 6 21.49 12.85 -52.25
C ASN A 6 20.61 11.62 -52.51
N ALA A 7 20.17 10.94 -51.46
CA ALA A 7 19.23 9.82 -51.56
C ALA A 7 17.79 10.34 -51.35
N PRO A 8 16.82 9.99 -52.22
CA PRO A 8 15.44 10.42 -52.06
C PRO A 8 14.72 9.56 -51.00
N TYR A 9 14.14 10.23 -50.02
CA TYR A 9 13.21 9.62 -49.06
C TYR A 9 11.90 9.26 -49.77
N GLN A 10 11.59 7.98 -49.86
CA GLN A 10 10.25 7.51 -50.22
C GLN A 10 9.36 7.52 -48.96
N GLN A 11 8.23 8.23 -49.03
CA GLN A 11 7.19 8.19 -48.00
C GLN A 11 6.34 6.93 -48.17
N PRO A 12 6.09 6.13 -47.11
CA PRO A 12 5.08 5.09 -47.16
C PRO A 12 3.66 5.69 -47.03
N GLN A 13 2.84 5.48 -48.06
CA GLN A 13 1.39 5.66 -47.99
C GLN A 13 0.80 4.57 -47.08
N TYR A 14 0.30 4.97 -45.91
CA TYR A 14 -0.58 4.13 -45.09
C TYR A 14 -2.02 4.56 -45.31
N GLY A 15 -2.72 3.84 -46.19
CA GLY A 15 -4.17 3.90 -46.31
C GLY A 15 -4.77 2.59 -45.86
N HIS A 16 -5.35 2.53 -44.66
CA HIS A 16 -6.39 1.56 -44.29
C HIS A 16 -7.23 2.14 -43.15
N HIS A 17 -8.47 2.51 -43.47
CA HIS A 17 -9.51 2.82 -42.49
C HIS A 17 -9.99 1.51 -41.84
N PRO A 18 -9.96 1.36 -40.49
CA PRO A 18 -10.65 0.26 -39.85
C PRO A 18 -12.17 0.51 -39.90
N GLN A 19 -12.90 -0.51 -40.33
CA GLN A 19 -14.36 -0.57 -40.29
C GLN A 19 -14.85 -0.30 -38.87
N GLN A 20 -15.85 0.58 -38.77
CA GLN A 20 -16.57 0.83 -37.53
C GLN A 20 -17.30 -0.44 -37.10
N GLN A 21 -16.86 -1.06 -36.00
CA GLN A 21 -17.65 -2.06 -35.30
C GLN A 21 -18.85 -1.37 -34.66
N GLN A 22 -20.05 -1.74 -35.12
CA GLN A 22 -21.30 -1.41 -34.45
C GLN A 22 -21.39 -2.20 -33.15
N TYR A 23 -21.39 -1.51 -32.02
CA TYR A 23 -21.62 -2.12 -30.72
C TYR A 23 -23.10 -2.50 -30.56
N PRO A 24 -23.42 -3.65 -29.95
CA PRO A 24 -24.79 -3.98 -29.58
C PRO A 24 -25.31 -2.98 -28.54
N SER A 25 -26.47 -2.39 -28.86
CA SER A 25 -27.22 -1.49 -27.97
C SER A 25 -27.66 -2.26 -26.73
N TYR A 26 -26.99 -2.05 -25.60
CA TYR A 26 -27.47 -2.56 -24.32
C TYR A 26 -28.75 -1.81 -23.93
N GLY A 27 -29.80 -2.60 -23.68
CA GLY A 27 -31.11 -2.11 -23.28
C GLY A 27 -31.06 -1.22 -22.04
N GLN A 28 -31.98 -0.26 -22.01
CA GLN A 28 -32.18 0.65 -20.90
C GLN A 28 -32.29 -0.11 -19.57
N PRO A 29 -31.62 0.34 -18.49
CA PRO A 29 -31.87 -0.19 -17.16
C PRO A 29 -33.33 0.12 -16.74
N PRO A 30 -33.97 -0.80 -16.00
CA PRO A 30 -35.33 -0.58 -15.49
C PRO A 30 -35.37 0.65 -14.60
N GLN A 31 -36.39 1.49 -14.80
CA GLN A 31 -36.61 2.67 -13.97
C GLN A 31 -36.85 2.26 -12.51
N PRO A 32 -36.26 2.98 -11.53
CA PRO A 32 -36.53 2.72 -10.13
C PRO A 32 -38.02 2.99 -9.81
N PRO A 33 -38.62 2.20 -8.91
CA PRO A 33 -40.00 2.42 -8.49
C PRO A 33 -40.14 3.79 -7.85
N GLN A 34 -41.09 4.59 -8.34
CA GLN A 34 -41.46 5.86 -7.73
C GLN A 34 -42.16 5.60 -6.39
N GLY A 35 -41.37 5.66 -5.32
CA GLY A 35 -41.84 5.60 -3.94
C GLY A 35 -42.16 6.98 -3.41
N TYR A 36 -43.46 7.23 -3.25
CA TYR A 36 -44.15 8.11 -2.30
C TYR A 36 -43.33 9.14 -1.50
N TYR A 37 -43.66 10.40 -1.76
CA TYR A 37 -43.34 11.56 -0.92
C TYR A 37 -43.81 11.36 0.52
N ALA A 38 -42.89 11.45 1.48
CA ALA A 38 -43.20 11.64 2.89
C ALA A 38 -43.50 13.13 3.17
N PRO A 39 -44.45 13.46 4.06
CA PRO A 39 -44.81 14.83 4.38
C PRO A 39 -43.72 15.55 5.21
N PRO A 40 -43.63 16.89 5.13
CA PRO A 40 -42.66 17.68 5.89
C PRO A 40 -43.04 17.70 7.38
N GLY A 41 -42.27 16.96 8.18
CA GLY A 41 -42.32 16.95 9.64
C GLY A 41 -41.45 18.06 10.25
N SER A 42 -42.07 18.77 11.18
CA SER A 42 -41.65 19.97 11.89
C SER A 42 -40.40 19.84 12.78
N TYR A 43 -39.69 20.96 12.88
CA TYR A 43 -38.61 21.31 13.79
C TYR A 43 -38.84 20.92 15.26
N GLY A 44 -37.78 20.41 15.90
CA GLY A 44 -37.63 20.40 17.36
C GLY A 44 -36.22 19.93 17.77
N PRO A 45 -35.40 20.74 18.45
CA PRO A 45 -34.14 20.28 19.03
C PRO A 45 -34.39 19.60 20.38
N PRO A 46 -33.91 18.37 20.62
CA PRO A 46 -33.85 17.84 21.97
C PRO A 46 -32.64 18.45 22.70
N GLN A 47 -32.92 19.37 23.64
CA GLN A 47 -31.99 19.69 24.71
C GLN A 47 -31.90 18.48 25.64
N GLY A 48 -30.82 17.72 25.52
CA GLY A 48 -30.47 16.62 26.42
C GLY A 48 -29.09 16.86 27.02
N SER A 49 -29.06 17.50 28.19
CA SER A 49 -27.88 17.62 29.04
C SER A 49 -27.60 16.28 29.72
N PHE A 50 -26.62 15.52 29.20
CA PHE A 50 -26.10 14.32 29.85
C PHE A 50 -24.92 14.71 30.75
N ALA A 51 -25.16 14.65 32.06
CA ALA A 51 -24.10 14.65 33.06
C ALA A 51 -23.42 13.27 33.10
N PRO A 52 -22.08 13.17 33.16
CA PRO A 52 -21.42 11.90 33.40
C PRO A 52 -21.57 11.48 34.88
N PRO A 53 -21.78 10.18 35.17
CA PRO A 53 -21.79 9.68 36.54
C PRO A 53 -20.36 9.66 37.13
N PRO A 54 -20.19 9.94 38.43
CA PRO A 54 -18.92 9.76 39.13
C PRO A 54 -18.65 8.26 39.33
N GLN A 55 -17.60 7.74 38.71
CA GLN A 55 -17.09 6.40 39.03
C GLN A 55 -16.22 6.47 40.28
N ALA A 56 -16.78 5.97 41.36
CA ALA A 56 -16.16 5.71 42.64
C ALA A 56 -15.54 4.30 42.65
N PHE A 57 -14.28 4.24 43.12
CA PHE A 57 -13.61 3.17 43.89
C PHE A 57 -13.67 1.70 43.42
N ASP A 58 -12.49 1.09 43.25
CA ASP A 58 -11.99 0.10 44.23
C ASP A 58 -10.59 -0.38 43.84
N GLN A 59 -9.58 0.01 44.63
CA GLN A 59 -8.24 -0.58 44.56
C GLN A 59 -8.18 -1.78 45.52
N PRO A 60 -7.72 -2.96 45.08
CA PRO A 60 -7.53 -4.10 45.96
C PRO A 60 -6.33 -3.89 46.91
N PRO A 61 -6.39 -4.45 48.14
CA PRO A 61 -5.38 -4.25 49.15
C PRO A 61 -4.04 -4.92 48.79
N MET A 62 -2.96 -4.16 48.91
CA MET A 62 -1.59 -4.68 48.82
C MET A 62 -1.29 -5.58 50.03
N HIS A 63 -1.08 -6.87 49.77
CA HIS A 63 -0.63 -7.83 50.77
C HIS A 63 0.90 -7.74 50.89
N ASN A 64 1.35 -7.03 51.93
CA ASN A 64 2.76 -6.98 52.34
C ASN A 64 3.09 -8.25 53.16
N SER A 65 3.57 -9.29 52.50
CA SER A 65 4.20 -10.42 53.19
C SER A 65 5.71 -10.21 53.25
N PRO A 66 6.33 -10.26 54.45
CA PRO A 66 7.79 -10.23 54.56
C PRO A 66 8.40 -11.53 54.02
N PRO A 67 9.59 -11.48 53.38
CA PRO A 67 10.25 -12.66 52.87
C PRO A 67 10.75 -13.55 54.02
N PRO A 68 10.67 -14.89 53.90
CA PRO A 68 11.26 -15.80 54.87
C PRO A 68 12.79 -15.70 54.83
N HIS A 69 13.39 -15.40 55.99
CA HIS A 69 14.82 -15.53 56.21
C HIS A 69 15.21 -17.02 56.23
N TYR A 70 15.78 -17.50 55.12
CA TYR A 70 16.50 -18.76 55.11
C TYR A 70 17.93 -18.53 55.60
N GLN A 71 18.24 -19.01 56.80
CA GLN A 71 19.61 -19.19 57.27
C GLN A 71 20.22 -20.34 56.47
N HIS A 72 21.16 -20.03 55.57
CA HIS A 72 21.98 -21.03 54.91
C HIS A 72 23.14 -21.44 55.84
N PRO A 73 23.42 -22.75 56.01
CA PRO A 73 24.63 -23.20 56.65
C PRO A 73 25.85 -22.97 55.75
N ASP A 74 26.93 -22.48 56.37
CA ASP A 74 28.25 -22.25 55.79
C ASP A 74 28.82 -23.52 55.15
N THR A 75 28.52 -23.74 53.88
CA THR A 75 29.18 -24.76 53.07
C THR A 75 30.20 -24.06 52.19
N LYS A 76 31.47 -24.13 52.59
CA LYS A 76 32.60 -23.69 51.76
C LYS A 76 32.68 -24.62 50.54
N TYR A 77 32.25 -24.12 49.38
CA TYR A 77 32.47 -24.77 48.09
C TYR A 77 33.76 -24.26 47.44
N PRO A 78 34.45 -25.10 46.65
CA PRO A 78 35.64 -24.71 45.92
C PRO A 78 35.31 -23.68 44.83
N ASP A 79 36.29 -22.80 44.62
CA ASP A 79 36.29 -21.64 43.73
C ASP A 79 36.35 -22.09 42.24
N GLU A 80 35.29 -22.74 41.75
CA GLU A 80 35.12 -22.98 40.32
C GLU A 80 34.47 -21.74 39.69
N LYS A 81 35.30 -20.99 38.96
CA LYS A 81 34.87 -19.97 37.97
C LYS A 81 34.09 -20.64 36.84
N ALA A 82 32.91 -21.18 37.13
CA ALA A 82 31.95 -21.59 36.14
C ALA A 82 31.41 -20.32 35.49
N SER A 83 31.89 -19.99 34.31
CA SER A 83 31.31 -18.99 33.42
C SER A 83 29.83 -19.34 33.20
N HIS A 84 28.96 -18.75 34.01
CA HIS A 84 27.51 -18.87 33.90
C HIS A 84 27.11 -18.13 32.62
N GLN A 85 27.16 -18.85 31.51
CA GLN A 85 26.54 -18.41 30.27
C GLN A 85 25.03 -18.41 30.55
N PRO A 86 24.35 -17.25 30.51
CA PRO A 86 22.91 -17.21 30.74
C PRO A 86 22.24 -18.14 29.72
N PRO A 87 21.21 -18.89 30.13
CA PRO A 87 20.49 -19.76 29.22
C PRO A 87 20.04 -18.95 28.00
N PRO A 88 20.15 -19.50 26.78
CA PRO A 88 19.71 -18.79 25.58
C PRO A 88 18.24 -18.37 25.78
N ALA A 89 17.98 -17.08 25.63
CA ALA A 89 16.64 -16.54 25.74
C ALA A 89 15.72 -17.34 24.81
N ALA A 90 14.59 -17.81 25.33
CA ALA A 90 13.61 -18.54 24.54
C ALA A 90 13.27 -17.71 23.29
N PRO A 91 13.20 -18.33 22.09
CA PRO A 91 12.84 -17.60 20.89
C PRO A 91 11.48 -16.95 21.13
N GLY A 92 11.45 -15.61 21.07
CA GLY A 92 10.22 -14.85 21.23
C GLY A 92 9.18 -15.28 20.18
N PRO A 93 7.89 -15.03 20.43
CA PRO A 93 6.84 -15.32 19.45
C PRO A 93 7.19 -14.64 18.12
N GLN A 94 7.41 -15.45 17.08
CA GLN A 94 7.68 -14.92 15.75
C GLN A 94 6.42 -14.26 15.22
N LEU A 95 6.49 -12.95 14.94
CA LEU A 95 5.41 -12.22 14.28
C LEU A 95 5.19 -12.84 12.89
N GLN A 96 4.07 -13.53 12.69
CA GLN A 96 3.73 -14.12 11.40
C GLN A 96 3.19 -13.02 10.48
N PHE A 97 3.95 -12.71 9.43
CA PHE A 97 3.49 -11.81 8.37
C PHE A 97 2.54 -12.56 7.44
N ILE A 98 1.51 -11.87 6.94
CA ILE A 98 0.57 -12.37 5.93
C ILE A 98 1.03 -11.90 4.56
N THR A 99 1.23 -12.83 3.63
CA THR A 99 1.70 -12.54 2.27
C THR A 99 0.55 -12.43 1.29
N PHE A 100 0.45 -11.28 0.63
CA PHE A 100 -0.47 -10.99 -0.45
C PHE A 100 0.25 -11.04 -1.79
N LYS A 101 -0.38 -11.62 -2.80
CA LYS A 101 0.18 -11.79 -4.15
C LYS A 101 -0.67 -11.08 -5.18
N PHE A 102 -0.05 -10.24 -5.99
CA PHE A 102 -0.71 -9.59 -7.13
C PHE A 102 -0.66 -10.51 -8.36
N SER A 103 -1.81 -10.84 -8.92
CA SER A 103 -1.95 -11.63 -10.14
C SER A 103 -1.77 -10.72 -11.34
N GLY A 104 -0.54 -10.58 -11.83
CA GLY A 104 -0.25 -9.85 -13.06
C GLY A 104 0.98 -10.46 -13.71
N VAL A 105 0.86 -10.88 -14.96
CA VAL A 105 2.01 -11.27 -15.78
C VAL A 105 2.31 -10.10 -16.71
N LYS A 106 3.48 -9.48 -16.49
CA LYS A 106 4.07 -8.31 -17.17
C LYS A 106 3.83 -6.97 -16.48
N LYS A 107 4.95 -6.23 -16.33
CA LYS A 107 5.25 -4.78 -16.25
C LYS A 107 4.27 -3.79 -15.59
N THR A 108 2.97 -4.03 -15.51
CA THR A 108 1.98 -3.14 -14.88
C THR A 108 0.84 -3.97 -14.25
N ILE A 109 0.63 -3.85 -12.93
CA ILE A 109 -0.47 -4.54 -12.23
C ILE A 109 -1.85 -3.89 -12.41
N ARG A 110 -2.06 -3.25 -13.56
CA ARG A 110 -3.28 -2.50 -13.91
C ARG A 110 -4.51 -3.41 -14.00
N ASP A 111 -4.36 -4.64 -14.48
CA ASP A 111 -5.44 -5.63 -14.48
C ASP A 111 -5.00 -6.83 -13.64
N SER A 112 -5.24 -6.73 -12.33
CA SER A 112 -4.73 -7.72 -11.37
C SER A 112 -5.72 -8.02 -10.26
N ARG A 113 -5.54 -9.17 -9.62
CA ARG A 113 -6.23 -9.56 -8.39
C ARG A 113 -5.19 -9.74 -7.31
N VAL A 114 -5.48 -9.33 -6.10
CA VAL A 114 -4.64 -9.59 -4.94
C VAL A 114 -5.22 -10.76 -4.19
N THR A 115 -4.43 -11.82 -4.03
CA THR A 115 -4.82 -13.00 -3.26
C THR A 115 -4.05 -13.07 -1.95
N ASP A 116 -4.74 -13.50 -0.89
CA ASP A 116 -4.13 -13.82 0.41
C ASP A 116 -3.46 -15.23 0.39
N PRO A 117 -2.79 -15.66 1.48
CA PRO A 117 -2.16 -16.99 1.55
C PRO A 117 -3.13 -18.16 1.40
N TRP A 118 -4.42 -17.93 1.61
CA TRP A 118 -5.47 -18.94 1.49
C TRP A 118 -6.11 -18.95 0.09
N GLY A 119 -5.58 -18.16 -0.85
CA GLY A 119 -6.06 -18.07 -2.23
C GLY A 119 -7.33 -17.24 -2.40
N ARG A 120 -7.80 -16.53 -1.36
CA ARG A 120 -8.98 -15.66 -1.46
C ARG A 120 -8.58 -14.33 -2.07
N THR A 121 -9.41 -13.82 -2.97
CA THR A 121 -9.20 -12.49 -3.56
C THR A 121 -9.62 -11.41 -2.57
N VAL A 122 -8.67 -10.60 -2.12
CA VAL A 122 -8.91 -9.49 -1.18
C VAL A 122 -9.10 -8.14 -1.90
N LEU A 123 -8.55 -8.02 -3.11
CA LEU A 123 -8.66 -6.82 -3.94
C LEU A 123 -8.71 -7.22 -5.42
N THR A 124 -9.53 -6.56 -6.22
CA THR A 124 -9.52 -6.67 -7.69
C THR A 124 -9.26 -5.30 -8.30
N ILE A 125 -8.36 -5.24 -9.26
CA ILE A 125 -8.00 -4.04 -10.00
C ILE A 125 -8.44 -4.24 -11.45
N ALA A 126 -9.35 -3.38 -11.90
CA ALA A 126 -9.81 -3.33 -13.27
C ALA A 126 -9.34 -2.02 -13.90
N SER A 127 -8.64 -2.09 -15.02
CA SER A 127 -8.09 -0.90 -15.68
C SER A 127 -8.60 -0.71 -17.09
N THR A 128 -8.70 0.56 -17.44
CA THR A 128 -8.85 1.06 -18.80
C THR A 128 -7.63 1.90 -19.14
N LYS A 129 -7.61 2.47 -20.35
CA LYS A 129 -6.56 3.42 -20.74
C LYS A 129 -6.51 4.67 -19.85
N LYS A 130 -7.67 5.09 -19.31
CA LYS A 130 -7.81 6.38 -18.61
C LYS A 130 -8.02 6.24 -17.11
N GLU A 131 -8.39 5.07 -16.63
CA GLU A 131 -8.82 4.87 -15.25
C GLU A 131 -8.44 3.48 -14.76
N SER A 132 -8.12 3.34 -13.47
CA SER A 132 -8.08 2.07 -12.76
C SER A 132 -9.05 2.11 -11.58
N THR A 133 -9.89 1.09 -11.45
CA THR A 133 -10.83 0.94 -10.33
C THR A 133 -10.42 -0.24 -9.46
N LEU A 134 -10.31 0.02 -8.15
CA LEU A 134 -9.95 -0.96 -7.13
C LEU A 134 -11.22 -1.37 -6.39
N HIS A 135 -11.52 -2.65 -6.38
CA HIS A 135 -12.66 -3.26 -5.69
C HIS A 135 -12.18 -4.12 -4.52
N ASN A 136 -12.83 -3.99 -3.37
CA ASN A 136 -12.56 -4.86 -2.22
C ASN A 136 -13.13 -6.28 -2.42
N MET A 137 -12.96 -7.17 -1.44
CA MET A 137 -13.47 -8.54 -1.46
C MET A 137 -15.01 -8.64 -1.62
N HIS A 138 -15.74 -7.57 -1.30
CA HIS A 138 -17.20 -7.49 -1.44
C HIS A 138 -17.65 -6.86 -2.76
N GLY A 139 -16.72 -6.57 -3.67
CA GLY A 139 -16.99 -5.91 -4.96
C GLY A 139 -17.25 -4.41 -4.85
N GLN A 140 -17.16 -3.82 -3.66
CA GLN A 140 -17.35 -2.38 -3.46
C GLN A 140 -16.14 -1.63 -3.98
N VAL A 141 -16.39 -0.48 -4.62
CA VAL A 141 -15.32 0.40 -5.11
C VAL A 141 -14.62 1.04 -3.91
N LEU A 142 -13.36 0.66 -3.72
CA LEU A 142 -12.47 1.21 -2.70
C LEU A 142 -11.84 2.51 -3.18
N ALA A 143 -11.32 2.50 -4.41
CA ALA A 143 -10.60 3.62 -5.00
C ALA A 143 -10.77 3.66 -6.51
N VAL A 144 -10.66 4.87 -7.07
CA VAL A 144 -10.58 5.11 -8.51
C VAL A 144 -9.36 5.99 -8.79
N VAL A 145 -8.54 5.59 -9.76
CA VAL A 145 -7.33 6.33 -10.16
C VAL A 145 -7.46 6.78 -11.61
N GLU A 146 -7.45 8.09 -11.84
CA GLU A 146 -7.56 8.71 -13.16
C GLU A 146 -6.17 9.05 -13.71
N TRP A 147 -5.84 8.53 -14.89
CA TRP A 147 -4.51 8.59 -15.52
C TRP A 147 -4.37 9.66 -16.61
N ASN A 148 -5.46 10.35 -16.95
CA ASN A 148 -5.52 11.38 -18.00
C ASN A 148 -4.93 12.73 -17.58
N HIS A 149 -4.20 12.79 -16.47
CA HIS A 149 -3.58 13.98 -15.91
C HIS A 149 -2.06 13.78 -15.80
N SER A 150 -1.30 14.89 -15.79
CA SER A 150 0.16 14.85 -15.54
C SER A 150 0.50 14.26 -14.17
N LEU A 151 -0.40 14.45 -13.21
CA LEU A 151 -0.39 13.82 -11.90
C LEU A 151 -1.70 13.05 -11.75
N PRO A 152 -1.67 11.71 -11.62
CA PRO A 152 -2.89 10.93 -11.45
C PRO A 152 -3.75 11.43 -10.30
N ARG A 153 -5.06 11.43 -10.49
CA ARG A 153 -6.02 11.77 -9.45
C ARG A 153 -6.55 10.50 -8.82
N ILE A 154 -6.61 10.47 -7.50
CA ILE A 154 -7.05 9.32 -6.73
C ILE A 154 -8.30 9.74 -5.97
N ARG A 155 -9.39 9.03 -6.19
CA ARG A 155 -10.61 9.13 -5.40
C ARG A 155 -10.67 7.92 -4.48
N TYR A 156 -10.32 8.12 -3.20
CA TYR A 156 -10.30 7.08 -2.18
C TYR A 156 -11.39 7.37 -1.14
N ARG A 157 -12.31 6.42 -0.94
CA ARG A 157 -13.43 6.57 0.03
C ARG A 157 -14.20 7.89 -0.11
N GLY A 158 -14.39 8.37 -1.35
CA GLY A 158 -15.11 9.61 -1.67
C GLY A 158 -14.28 10.90 -1.62
N VAL A 159 -13.01 10.84 -1.20
CA VAL A 159 -12.11 11.99 -1.18
C VAL A 159 -11.20 11.95 -2.41
N GLU A 160 -11.17 13.04 -3.18
CA GLU A 160 -10.28 13.22 -4.32
C GLU A 160 -8.97 13.91 -3.91
N VAL A 161 -7.84 13.34 -4.32
CA VAL A 161 -6.49 13.82 -3.99
C VAL A 161 -5.53 13.50 -5.15
N LYS A 162 -4.48 14.30 -5.34
CA LYS A 162 -3.46 14.01 -6.36
C LYS A 162 -2.51 12.92 -5.86
N SER A 163 -1.94 12.14 -6.76
CA SER A 163 -0.95 11.10 -6.45
C SER A 163 0.20 11.59 -5.58
N LYS A 164 0.70 12.81 -5.84
CA LYS A 164 1.81 13.41 -5.07
C LYS A 164 1.43 13.79 -3.64
N ASP A 165 0.14 14.02 -3.37
CA ASP A 165 -0.36 14.40 -2.05
C ASP A 165 -0.81 13.14 -1.29
N PHE A 166 -1.26 12.11 -2.02
CA PHE A 166 -1.62 10.80 -1.48
C PHE A 166 -0.39 9.98 -1.06
N LEU A 167 0.67 9.99 -1.89
CA LEU A 167 1.91 9.26 -1.65
C LEU A 167 3.15 10.16 -1.87
N PRO A 168 3.32 11.22 -1.05
CA PRO A 168 4.38 12.21 -1.22
C PRO A 168 5.76 11.60 -1.16
N LEU A 169 6.67 12.05 -2.03
CA LEU A 169 8.09 11.64 -1.98
C LEU A 169 8.92 12.69 -1.26
N GLU A 170 9.61 12.24 -0.23
CA GLU A 170 10.71 12.97 0.38
C GLU A 170 12.01 12.62 -0.37
N ARG A 171 12.39 13.45 -1.35
CA ARG A 171 13.53 13.18 -2.24
C ARG A 171 14.87 13.00 -1.52
N LYS A 172 15.08 13.68 -0.40
CA LYS A 172 16.34 13.58 0.37
C LYS A 172 16.50 12.22 1.02
N ALA A 173 15.39 11.68 1.53
CA ALA A 173 15.38 10.41 2.26
C ALA A 173 14.97 9.22 1.39
N MET A 174 14.49 9.48 0.17
CA MET A 174 13.88 8.48 -0.72
C MET A 174 12.75 7.72 -0.04
N ILE A 175 11.90 8.45 0.69
CA ILE A 175 10.76 7.90 1.43
C ILE A 175 9.48 8.36 0.77
N ARG A 176 8.57 7.42 0.51
CA ARG A 176 7.18 7.71 0.12
C ARG A 176 6.32 7.75 1.39
N GLY A 177 5.80 8.92 1.74
CA GLY A 177 4.90 9.09 2.87
C GLY A 177 3.49 8.54 2.56
N MET A 178 2.76 8.13 3.59
CA MET A 178 1.37 7.69 3.51
C MET A 178 0.68 8.07 4.82
N THR A 179 -0.49 8.70 4.78
CA THR A 179 -1.24 9.10 5.99
C THR A 179 -2.48 8.24 6.15
N HIS A 180 -2.67 7.66 7.33
CA HIS A 180 -3.86 6.88 7.69
C HIS A 180 -4.27 7.21 9.13
N GLU A 181 -5.54 7.55 9.35
CA GLU A 181 -6.09 7.92 10.68
C GLU A 181 -5.28 9.00 11.43
N GLY A 182 -4.73 9.98 10.71
CA GLY A 182 -3.92 11.06 11.27
C GLY A 182 -2.47 10.67 11.61
N GLN A 183 -2.11 9.40 11.45
CA GLN A 183 -0.75 8.89 11.58
C GLN A 183 -0.05 8.92 10.22
N THR A 184 1.24 9.28 10.21
CA THR A 184 2.07 9.26 9.01
C THR A 184 2.98 8.06 9.03
N TYR A 185 3.04 7.34 7.91
CA TYR A 185 3.88 6.17 7.68
C TYR A 185 4.84 6.46 6.53
N GLY A 186 5.96 5.75 6.50
CA GLY A 186 6.98 5.89 5.45
C GLY A 186 7.30 4.56 4.78
N TRP A 187 7.11 4.50 3.46
CA TRP A 187 7.66 3.47 2.59
C TRP A 187 9.10 3.84 2.23
N ARG A 188 10.05 3.06 2.72
CA ARG A 188 11.48 3.25 2.48
C ARG A 188 12.01 2.10 1.62
N GLY A 189 12.70 2.43 0.53
CA GLY A 189 13.41 1.45 -0.27
C GLY A 189 14.48 0.74 0.55
N SER A 190 14.66 -0.56 0.34
CA SER A 190 15.74 -1.29 1.01
C SER A 190 17.09 -0.89 0.40
N PRO A 191 18.13 -0.55 1.20
CA PRO A 191 19.43 -0.08 0.69
C PRO A 191 20.30 -1.20 0.08
N ASP A 192 19.72 -2.33 -0.27
CA ASP A 192 20.36 -3.63 -0.47
C ASP A 192 21.11 -3.73 -1.82
N GLY A 193 21.48 -2.61 -2.44
CA GLY A 193 22.20 -2.53 -3.70
C GLY A 193 22.45 -1.10 -4.17
N MET A 194 23.34 -0.93 -5.16
CA MET A 194 23.66 0.38 -5.75
C MET A 194 22.50 1.04 -6.51
N ASN A 195 21.42 0.31 -6.76
CA ASN A 195 20.24 0.84 -7.44
C ASN A 195 19.14 1.05 -6.39
N VAL A 196 18.87 2.32 -6.05
CA VAL A 196 17.72 2.76 -5.23
C VAL A 196 16.43 2.63 -6.05
N GLU A 197 16.24 1.49 -6.72
CA GLU A 197 14.95 1.18 -7.30
C GLU A 197 14.04 0.76 -6.14
N LEU A 198 12.87 1.39 -6.03
CA LEU A 198 11.79 0.91 -5.16
C LEU A 198 11.23 -0.38 -5.76
N THR A 199 12.04 -1.41 -5.91
CA THR A 199 11.65 -2.80 -6.21
C THR A 199 11.40 -3.59 -4.94
N HIS A 200 11.92 -3.06 -3.82
CA HIS A 200 11.77 -3.57 -2.47
C HIS A 200 11.55 -2.37 -1.54
N ALA A 201 10.40 -2.28 -0.88
CA ALA A 201 10.15 -1.21 0.08
C ALA A 201 9.46 -1.71 1.34
N LYS A 202 9.91 -1.18 2.47
CA LYS A 202 9.41 -1.51 3.80
C LYS A 202 8.63 -0.32 4.35
N LEU A 203 7.46 -0.59 4.93
CA LEU A 203 6.62 0.39 5.59
C LEU A 203 6.94 0.42 7.08
N TYR A 204 7.11 1.64 7.62
CA TYR A 204 7.40 1.87 9.02
C TYR A 204 6.55 3.01 9.58
N HIS A 205 6.32 2.93 10.89
CA HIS A 205 5.88 4.09 11.66
C HIS A 205 7.11 4.90 12.12
N PRO A 206 7.11 6.24 12.01
CA PRO A 206 8.25 7.08 12.41
C PRO A 206 8.67 6.92 13.88
N SER A 207 7.71 6.65 14.79
CA SER A 207 8.01 6.40 16.20
C SER A 207 8.61 5.02 16.48
N ALA A 208 8.53 4.09 15.52
CA ALA A 208 9.02 2.71 15.65
C ALA A 208 9.74 2.26 14.37
N PRO A 209 10.87 2.91 13.98
CA PRO A 209 11.52 2.67 12.69
C PRO A 209 12.13 1.26 12.54
N GLN A 210 12.32 0.54 13.65
CA GLN A 210 12.79 -0.86 13.63
C GLN A 210 11.64 -1.86 13.46
N LYS A 211 10.38 -1.42 13.63
CA LYS A 211 9.19 -2.27 13.50
C LYS A 211 8.64 -2.15 12.08
N ARG A 212 8.91 -3.18 11.27
CA ARG A 212 8.38 -3.31 9.91
C ARG A 212 6.89 -3.64 9.95
N LEU A 213 6.06 -2.77 9.39
CA LEU A 213 4.61 -2.97 9.33
C LEU A 213 4.17 -3.70 8.07
N ALA A 214 4.80 -3.37 6.95
CA ALA A 214 4.61 -4.06 5.68
C ALA A 214 5.91 -4.08 4.89
N TYR A 215 5.99 -4.95 3.91
CA TYR A 215 7.11 -5.07 3.00
C TYR A 215 6.58 -5.51 1.65
N TRP A 216 6.93 -4.84 0.58
CA TRP A 216 6.65 -5.34 -0.75
C TRP A 216 7.93 -5.56 -1.53
N HIS A 217 7.91 -6.59 -2.37
CA HIS A 217 9.01 -6.93 -3.26
C HIS A 217 8.48 -7.46 -4.59
N ASN A 218 9.34 -7.43 -5.60
CA ASN A 218 9.09 -8.05 -6.89
C ASN A 218 10.01 -9.26 -7.06
N GLU A 219 9.43 -10.46 -7.03
CA GLU A 219 10.15 -11.72 -7.23
C GLU A 219 9.65 -12.36 -8.52
N GLU A 220 10.55 -12.62 -9.47
CA GLU A 220 10.22 -13.26 -10.76
C GLU A 220 9.09 -12.58 -11.56
N ASN A 221 8.97 -11.25 -11.47
CA ASN A 221 7.88 -10.44 -12.05
C ASN A 221 6.52 -10.59 -11.36
N VAL A 222 6.49 -11.17 -10.17
CA VAL A 222 5.33 -11.24 -9.30
C VAL A 222 5.53 -10.26 -8.16
N ILE A 223 4.53 -9.40 -7.92
CA ILE A 223 4.57 -8.47 -6.79
C ILE A 223 3.96 -9.17 -5.58
N HIS A 224 4.75 -9.21 -4.51
CA HIS A 224 4.40 -9.73 -3.21
C HIS A 224 4.34 -8.58 -2.20
N MET A 225 3.39 -8.64 -1.27
CA MET A 225 3.34 -7.74 -0.13
C MET A 225 3.14 -8.56 1.15
N GLU A 226 4.09 -8.50 2.06
CA GLU A 226 3.98 -8.99 3.42
C GLU A 226 3.38 -7.90 4.31
N ALA A 227 2.38 -8.24 5.11
CA ALA A 227 1.80 -7.34 6.10
C ALA A 227 1.86 -7.94 7.50
N SER A 228 2.20 -7.12 8.48
CA SER A 228 2.12 -7.50 9.89
C SER A 228 0.65 -7.64 10.34
N PRO A 229 0.38 -8.38 11.43
CA PRO A 229 -0.97 -8.47 11.99
C PRO A 229 -1.61 -7.10 12.24
N GLU A 230 -0.83 -6.11 12.71
CA GLU A 230 -1.30 -4.74 12.95
C GLU A 230 -1.86 -4.06 11.68
N VAL A 231 -1.24 -4.29 10.52
CA VAL A 231 -1.73 -3.75 9.25
C VAL A 231 -3.03 -4.44 8.82
N CYS A 232 -3.19 -5.72 9.12
CA CYS A 232 -4.37 -6.51 8.80
C CYS A 232 -5.54 -6.23 9.75
N GLU A 233 -5.26 -5.93 11.03
CA GLU A 233 -6.24 -5.65 12.08
C GLU A 233 -6.70 -4.19 12.09
N ASN A 234 -5.84 -3.24 11.69
CA ASN A 234 -6.24 -1.84 11.58
C ASN A 234 -7.12 -1.62 10.34
N ALA A 235 -8.38 -1.21 10.59
CA ALA A 235 -9.40 -1.04 9.56
C ALA A 235 -8.96 -0.04 8.46
N GLY A 236 -8.82 -0.54 7.23
CA GLY A 236 -8.42 0.27 6.07
C GLY A 236 -6.91 0.46 5.89
N MET A 237 -6.09 0.10 6.88
CA MET A 237 -4.62 0.18 6.72
C MET A 237 -4.13 -0.79 5.65
N LEU A 238 -4.68 -2.02 5.59
CA LEU A 238 -4.38 -2.98 4.54
C LEU A 238 -4.75 -2.44 3.14
N ASP A 239 -5.94 -1.84 3.01
CA ASP A 239 -6.41 -1.23 1.77
C ASP A 239 -5.45 -0.13 1.27
N MET A 240 -5.01 0.73 2.20
CA MET A 240 -4.04 1.79 1.93
C MET A 240 -2.69 1.22 1.49
N CYS A 241 -2.21 0.17 2.14
CA CYS A 241 -0.96 -0.50 1.76
C CYS A 241 -1.05 -1.10 0.35
N LEU A 242 -2.13 -1.83 0.04
CA LEU A 242 -2.33 -2.42 -1.28
C LEU A 242 -2.42 -1.37 -2.38
N MET A 243 -3.11 -0.26 -2.11
CA MET A 243 -3.18 0.86 -3.05
C MET A 243 -1.83 1.57 -3.22
N ALA A 244 -1.04 1.74 -2.16
CA ALA A 244 0.31 2.30 -2.26
C ALA A 244 1.21 1.41 -3.14
N VAL A 245 1.18 0.09 -2.93
CA VAL A 245 1.92 -0.88 -3.77
C VAL A 245 1.43 -0.81 -5.22
N PHE A 246 0.13 -0.71 -5.45
CA PHE A 246 -0.45 -0.48 -6.77
C PHE A 246 0.13 0.77 -7.45
N LEU A 247 0.07 1.92 -6.79
CA LEU A 247 0.55 3.18 -7.35
C LEU A 247 2.05 3.15 -7.63
N MET A 248 2.84 2.55 -6.74
CA MET A 248 4.29 2.41 -6.96
C MET A 248 4.57 1.50 -8.16
N THR A 249 3.86 0.38 -8.31
CA THR A 249 4.21 -0.64 -9.32
C THR A 249 3.46 -0.51 -10.65
N CYS A 250 2.52 0.42 -10.80
CA CYS A 250 1.71 0.58 -12.02
C CYS A 250 2.45 1.19 -13.22
N GLY A 251 3.73 1.56 -13.06
CA GLY A 251 4.60 2.13 -14.10
C GLY A 251 4.33 3.60 -14.44
N THR A 252 3.44 4.26 -13.71
CA THR A 252 3.10 5.68 -13.91
C THR A 252 3.95 6.58 -13.01
N GLN A 253 4.35 7.73 -13.53
CA GLN A 253 4.99 8.76 -12.70
C GLN A 253 3.96 9.36 -11.74
N LEU A 254 4.29 9.36 -10.44
CA LEU A 254 3.43 9.94 -9.39
C LEU A 254 3.80 11.40 -9.07
N GLU A 255 4.83 11.94 -9.73
CA GLU A 255 5.44 13.24 -9.43
C GLU A 255 5.72 14.09 -10.66
N GLU A 256 5.65 15.39 -10.44
CA GLU A 256 5.99 16.41 -11.41
C GLU A 256 7.53 16.48 -11.52
N HIS A 257 8.06 16.20 -12.71
CA HIS A 257 9.49 16.30 -12.94
C HIS A 257 9.86 17.78 -13.05
N GLY A 258 10.50 18.31 -12.00
CA GLY A 258 11.41 19.45 -12.19
C GLY A 258 12.48 19.03 -13.19
N SER A 259 12.73 19.85 -14.21
CA SER A 259 13.42 19.54 -15.47
C SER A 259 14.92 19.15 -15.40
N GLY A 260 15.38 18.41 -14.38
CA GLY A 260 16.80 18.07 -14.27
C GLY A 260 17.18 17.00 -13.23
N GLY A 261 16.23 16.28 -12.63
CA GLY A 261 16.54 15.19 -11.71
C GLY A 261 16.63 13.82 -12.42
N PRO A 262 17.44 12.87 -11.93
CA PRO A 262 17.41 11.50 -12.43
C PRO A 262 15.98 10.97 -12.37
N ASN A 263 15.50 10.52 -13.53
CA ASN A 263 14.19 9.91 -13.69
C ASN A 263 14.07 8.75 -12.69
N PHE A 264 13.27 8.93 -11.64
CA PHE A 264 12.81 7.83 -10.78
C PHE A 264 11.73 7.05 -11.53
N VAL A 265 12.13 6.50 -12.66
CA VAL A 265 11.35 5.60 -13.47
C VAL A 265 11.45 4.25 -12.78
N LEU A 266 10.45 3.95 -11.94
CA LEU A 266 10.20 2.58 -11.53
C LEU A 266 10.03 1.74 -12.82
N ILE A 267 11.00 0.87 -13.08
CA ILE A 267 10.88 -0.29 -13.98
C ILE A 267 10.65 0.01 -15.49
N ASN A 268 11.21 1.09 -16.07
CA ASN A 268 11.24 1.20 -17.55
C ASN A 268 12.64 1.16 -18.19
N ALA A 269 13.74 1.24 -17.44
CA ALA A 269 15.09 1.32 -18.05
C ALA A 269 15.54 0.04 -18.78
N ILE A 270 15.01 -1.14 -18.43
CA ILE A 270 15.36 -2.40 -19.11
C ILE A 270 14.46 -2.67 -20.35
N SER A 271 13.35 -1.93 -20.50
CA SER A 271 12.36 -2.18 -21.55
C SER A 271 12.75 -1.66 -22.93
N ALA A 272 13.66 -0.67 -23.03
CA ALA A 272 14.09 -0.13 -24.32
C ALA A 272 15.13 -1.01 -25.02
N LEU A 273 15.84 -1.87 -24.28
CA LEU A 273 16.91 -2.72 -24.81
C LEU A 273 16.45 -4.09 -25.29
N ILE A 274 15.30 -4.59 -24.81
CA ILE A 274 14.80 -5.95 -25.14
C ILE A 274 13.72 -5.94 -26.22
N ASN A 275 13.04 -4.81 -26.46
CA ASN A 275 12.09 -4.67 -27.59
C ASN A 275 12.76 -4.23 -28.91
N ALA A 276 14.09 -4.15 -28.94
CA ALA A 276 14.90 -3.78 -30.10
C ALA A 276 15.84 -4.91 -30.57
N ALA A 277 15.70 -6.12 -30.02
CA ALA A 277 16.38 -7.35 -30.42
C ALA A 277 15.33 -8.42 -30.75
#